data_AF-A0A923BKR2-F1
#
_entry.id   AF-A0A923BKR2-F1
#
_cell.length_a   1.000
_cell.length_b   1.000
_cell.length_c   1.000
_cell.angle_alpha   90.00
_cell.angle_beta   90.00
_cell.angle_gamma   90.00
#
_symmetry.space_group_name_H-M   'P 1'
#
loop_
_entity.id
_entity.type
_entity.pdbx_description
1 polymer ?
#
loop_
_entity_poly.entity_id
_entity_poly.type
_entity_poly.pdbx_seq_one_letter_code
_entity_poly.pdbx_strand_id
1 'polypeptide(L)'
;MLTIERLMRLDPDTARALRHAHAKRQQRLNVFNRGNRDWTSRETCGRIVRCLPGQSWKLVFNLNLKSDLDSVAPYLAVKGG
;
A
#
# COMPACT_ATOMS: atom_id res chain seq x y z
N MET A 1 10.04 -4.09 -8.07
CA MET A 1 9.03 -3.81 -7.02
C MET A 1 7.91 -4.82 -7.23
N LEU A 2 7.48 -5.58 -6.21
CA LEU A 2 6.49 -6.65 -6.37
C LEU A 2 5.15 -6.12 -6.91
N THR A 3 4.77 -6.52 -8.13
CA THR A 3 3.63 -5.96 -8.88
C THR A 3 2.29 -6.24 -8.22
N ILE A 4 2.14 -7.41 -7.58
CA ILE A 4 0.91 -7.78 -6.85
C ILE A 4 0.69 -6.87 -5.63
N GLU A 5 1.74 -6.56 -4.85
CA GLU A 5 1.58 -5.68 -3.69
C GLU A 5 1.13 -4.27 -4.07
N ARG A 6 1.54 -3.78 -5.25
CA ARG A 6 1.04 -2.49 -5.77
C ARG A 6 -0.45 -2.57 -6.08
N LEU A 7 -0.87 -3.63 -6.76
CA LEU A 7 -2.28 -3.86 -7.07
C LEU A 7 -3.11 -3.98 -5.78
N MET A 8 -2.63 -4.72 -4.78
CA MET A 8 -3.28 -4.84 -3.47
C MET A 8 -3.40 -3.50 -2.73
N ARG A 9 -2.53 -2.51 -2.95
CA ARG A 9 -2.66 -1.18 -2.34
C ARG A 9 -3.84 -0.37 -2.87
N LEU A 10 -4.36 -0.74 -4.04
CA LEU A 10 -5.51 -0.08 -4.66
C LEU A 10 -6.85 -0.59 -4.11
N ASP A 11 -6.82 -1.68 -3.33
CA ASP A 11 -7.97 -2.12 -2.57
C ASP A 11 -8.44 -1.01 -1.62
N PRO A 12 -9.74 -0.63 -1.63
CA PRO A 12 -10.25 0.50 -0.84
C PRO A 12 -9.98 0.38 0.66
N ASP A 13 -10.10 -0.83 1.21
CA ASP A 13 -9.88 -1.11 2.63
C ASP A 13 -8.40 -0.97 2.97
N THR A 14 -7.53 -1.53 2.13
CA THR A 14 -6.08 -1.36 2.24
C THR A 14 -5.65 0.11 2.14
N ALA A 15 -6.17 0.86 1.17
CA ALA A 15 -5.88 2.27 0.99
C ALA A 15 -6.34 3.12 2.19
N ARG A 16 -7.48 2.77 2.81
CA ARG A 16 -7.95 3.40 4.04
C ARG A 16 -7.02 3.10 5.21
N ALA A 17 -6.62 1.84 5.38
CA ALA A 17 -5.70 1.43 6.44
C ALA A 17 -4.34 2.12 6.32
N LEU A 18 -3.80 2.25 5.10
CA LEU A 18 -2.54 2.95 4.83
C LEU A 18 -2.62 4.43 5.21
N ARG A 19 -3.71 5.11 4.83
CA ARG A 19 -3.95 6.53 5.20
C ARG A 19 -4.03 6.70 6.71
N HIS A 20 -4.76 5.82 7.39
CA HIS A 20 -4.88 5.86 8.85
C HIS A 20 -3.54 5.60 9.54
N ALA A 21 -2.76 4.62 9.09
CA ALA A 21 -1.43 4.35 9.62
C ALA A 21 -0.48 5.53 9.42
N HIS A 22 -0.53 6.20 8.26
CA HIS A 22 0.25 7.40 8.01
C HIS A 22 -0.17 8.56 8.94
N ALA A 23 -1.47 8.81 9.09
CA ALA A 23 -1.97 9.86 9.99
C ALA A 23 -1.51 9.64 11.44
N LYS A 24 -1.61 8.40 11.93
CA LYS A 24 -1.17 8.03 13.29
C LYS A 24 0.34 8.23 13.47
N ARG A 25 1.14 7.95 12.44
CA ARG A 25 2.57 8.20 12.43
C ARG A 25 2.89 9.70 12.52
N GLN A 26 2.19 10.53 11.75
CA GLN A 26 2.38 11.98 11.81
C GLN A 26 2.06 12.54 13.21
N GLN A 27 1.03 12.02 13.87
CA GLN A 27 0.65 12.43 15.23
C GLN A 27 1.67 12.03 16.31
N ARG A 28 2.42 10.94 16.09
CA ARG A 28 3.41 10.39 17.04
C ARG A 28 4.84 10.81 16.72
N LEU A 29 5.02 11.52 15.61
CA LEU A 29 6.32 11.94 15.11
C LEU A 29 6.98 12.82 16.16
N ASN A 30 8.15 12.42 16.66
CA ASN A 30 8.93 13.28 17.54
C ASN A 30 9.59 14.37 16.70
N VAL A 31 9.13 15.61 16.87
CA VAL A 31 9.67 16.81 16.24
C VAL A 31 10.47 17.57 17.29
N PHE A 32 11.74 17.85 16.99
CA PHE A 32 12.63 18.58 17.88
C PHE A 32 13.44 19.63 17.11
N ASN A 33 13.72 20.76 17.75
CA ASN A 33 14.45 21.86 17.13
C ASN A 33 15.96 21.70 17.32
N ARG A 34 16.75 21.94 16.27
CA ARG A 34 18.22 22.01 16.32
C ARG A 34 18.71 23.09 15.36
N GLY A 35 19.24 24.18 15.92
CA GLY A 35 19.78 25.29 15.14
C GLY A 35 18.71 26.07 14.37
N ASN A 36 17.58 26.35 15.01
CA ASN A 36 16.43 27.03 14.42
C ASN A 36 15.83 26.28 13.20
N ARG A 37 15.92 24.95 13.21
CA ARG A 37 15.33 24.05 12.23
C ARG A 37 14.66 22.90 12.94
N ASP A 38 13.49 22.50 12.45
CA ASP A 38 12.79 21.34 12.96
C ASP A 38 13.32 20.07 12.29
N TRP A 39 13.71 19.13 13.15
CA TRP A 39 14.15 17.80 12.77
C TRP A 39 13.13 16.78 13.28
N THR A 40 13.01 15.66 12.57
CA THR A 40 12.04 14.62 12.90
C THR A 40 12.76 13.29 13.06
N SER A 41 12.38 12.53 14.10
CA SER A 41 12.88 11.17 14.24
C SER A 41 12.15 10.23 13.26
N ARG A 42 12.84 9.20 12.77
CA ARG A 42 12.24 8.22 11.85
C ARG A 42 11.40 7.22 12.63
N GLU A 43 10.08 7.29 12.49
CA GLU A 43 9.17 6.23 12.98
C GLU A 43 9.03 5.11 11.94
N THR A 44 9.01 3.86 12.40
CA THR A 44 8.83 2.68 11.55
C THR A 44 7.46 2.67 10.89
N CYS A 45 7.41 2.41 9.58
CA CYS A 45 6.15 2.28 8.85
C CYS A 45 5.47 0.94 9.15
N GLY A 46 4.14 0.95 9.28
CA GLY A 46 3.36 -0.28 9.29
C GLY A 46 3.45 -1.01 7.94
N ARG A 47 3.66 -2.33 7.98
CA ARG A 47 3.64 -3.20 6.79
C ARG A 47 2.25 -3.81 6.59
N ILE A 48 1.33 -3.00 6.06
CA ILE A 48 -0.09 -3.37 5.91
C ILE A 48 -0.31 -4.34 4.75
N VAL A 49 0.35 -4.10 3.62
CA VAL A 49 0.25 -4.98 2.45
C VAL A 49 1.35 -6.02 2.49
N ARG A 50 0.97 -7.29 2.40
CA ARG A 50 1.84 -8.44 2.21
C ARG A 50 1.14 -9.42 1.28
N CYS A 51 1.85 -9.98 0.32
CA CYS A 51 1.32 -11.02 -0.53
C CYS A 51 1.45 -12.37 0.17
N LEU A 52 0.37 -12.87 0.78
CA LEU A 52 0.33 -14.17 1.44
C LEU A 52 -0.60 -15.15 0.69
N PRO A 53 -0.29 -16.47 0.69
CA PRO A 53 -1.17 -17.48 0.10
C PRO A 53 -2.57 -17.48 0.75
N GLY A 54 -3.61 -17.66 -0.06
CA GLY A 54 -5.00 -17.72 0.41
C GLY A 54 -5.64 -16.36 0.68
N GLN A 55 -4.93 -15.26 0.42
CA GLN A 55 -5.46 -13.91 0.64
C GLN A 55 -6.27 -13.42 -0.56
N SER A 56 -7.46 -12.90 -0.28
CA SER A 56 -8.35 -12.29 -1.26
C SER A 56 -8.34 -10.77 -1.07
N TRP A 57 -8.41 -10.02 -2.17
CA TRP A 57 -8.45 -8.56 -2.16
C TRP A 57 -9.31 -8.08 -3.32
N LYS A 58 -9.78 -6.83 -3.26
CA LYS A 58 -10.68 -6.27 -4.27
C LYS A 58 -9.94 -5.22 -5.09
N LEU A 59 -10.15 -5.25 -6.41
CA LEU A 59 -9.65 -4.24 -7.33
C LEU A 59 -10.80 -3.68 -8.15
N VAL A 60 -10.84 -2.35 -8.30
CA VAL A 60 -11.63 -1.74 -9.38
C VAL A 60 -10.75 -1.73 -10.63
N PHE A 61 -11.18 -2.46 -11.66
CA PHE A 61 -10.46 -2.48 -12.93
C PHE A 61 -10.51 -1.11 -13.61
N ASN A 62 -9.36 -0.64 -14.07
CA ASN A 62 -9.25 0.51 -14.96
C ASN A 62 -8.20 0.23 -16.05
N LEU A 63 -8.26 0.97 -17.16
CA LEU A 63 -7.34 0.78 -18.28
C LEU A 63 -5.88 1.10 -17.94
N ASN A 64 -5.62 1.98 -16.97
CA ASN A 64 -4.27 2.33 -16.54
C ASN A 64 -3.55 1.15 -15.87
N LEU A 65 -4.30 0.21 -15.30
CA LEU A 65 -3.79 -0.99 -14.63
C LEU A 65 -3.52 -2.14 -15.61
N LYS A 66 -3.79 -1.96 -16.91
CA LYS A 66 -3.59 -3.00 -17.92
C LYS A 66 -2.17 -3.56 -17.87
N SER A 67 -1.15 -2.69 -17.92
CA SER A 67 0.25 -3.15 -17.90
C SER A 67 0.62 -3.89 -16.62
N ASP A 68 0.08 -3.47 -15.48
CA ASP A 68 0.33 -4.13 -14.19
C ASP A 68 -0.36 -5.51 -14.16
N LEU A 69 -1.60 -5.61 -14.65
CA LEU A 69 -2.36 -6.85 -14.74
C LEU A 69 -1.77 -7.83 -15.75
N ASP A 70 -1.31 -7.36 -16.91
CA ASP A 70 -0.65 -8.18 -17.93
C ASP A 70 0.61 -8.85 -17.35
N SER A 71 1.34 -8.16 -16.48
CA SER A 71 2.54 -8.71 -15.84
C SER A 71 2.26 -9.85 -14.86
N VAL A 72 1.06 -9.86 -14.25
CA VAL A 72 0.64 -10.88 -13.29
C VAL A 72 -0.31 -11.91 -13.90
N ALA A 73 -0.75 -11.72 -15.15
CA ALA A 73 -1.64 -12.61 -15.87
C ALA A 73 -1.18 -14.08 -15.90
N PRO A 74 0.12 -14.43 -16.02
CA PRO A 74 0.56 -15.83 -15.96
C PRO A 74 0.24 -16.54 -14.64
N TYR A 75 -0.02 -15.77 -13.57
CA TYR A 75 -0.28 -16.27 -12.23
C TYR A 75 -1.75 -16.14 -11.81
N LEU A 76 -2.63 -15.64 -12.69
CA LEU A 76 -4.04 -15.40 -12.39
C LEU A 76 -4.93 -16.38 -13.14
N ALA A 77 -5.85 -17.02 -12.41
CA ALA A 77 -6.95 -17.77 -13.00
C ALA A 77 -8.19 -16.88 -13.07
N VAL A 78 -8.52 -16.38 -14.25
CA VAL A 78 -9.74 -15.59 -14.47
C VAL A 78 -10.92 -16.53 -14.64
N LYS A 79 -11.95 -16.40 -13.80
CA LYS A 79 -13.24 -17.08 -13.97
C LYS A 79 -14.28 -16.02 -14.32
N GLY A 80 -14.82 -16.10 -15.53
CA GLY A 80 -16.00 -15.32 -15.94
C GLY A 80 -17.27 -15.99 -15.42
N GLY A 81 -18.16 -15.18 -14.84
CA GLY A 81 -19.54 -15.57 -14.53
C GLY A 81 -20.49 -15.07 -15.60
#